data_AF-A0A6A7G355-F1
#
_entry.id   AF-A0A6A7G355-F1
#
_cell.length_a   1.000
_cell.length_b   1.000
_cell.length_c   1.000
_cell.angle_alpha   90.00
_cell.angle_beta   90.00
_cell.angle_gamma   90.00
#
_symmetry.space_group_name_H-M   'P 1'
#
loop_
_entity.id
_entity.type
_entity.pdbx_description
1 polymer ?
#
loop_
_entity_poly.entity_id
_entity_poly.type
_entity_poly.pdbx_seq_one_letter_code
_entity_poly.pdbx_strand_id
1 'polypeptide(L)'
;MNLPEGTTLQAAHQHLGIAAAAVNEKRSSSSTQLAQTSSGLEELSGSSTLDPFSDELLQLLLSRLSHPLTARTGFIANNINMPLVKTNTQLSLGEELFHVRRIRGQGAYAKVFQASTLDPMNVTLLPDVPNEEEEDDESQMILKVQKPACPWEFYICHELRERLRTAGRPNNVLDSVMRVNRGYYYNNGSILASQYHRYGTLLDLLNGYKMKGLLWSNDLAMYFTIEVLSILENIHACDIIHADIKPDNFIVKGLPQINYSARSAEEMFADCPSALKIIDFGRAIDMRILPKGTSFTRKVTTEGFTCCEMQEGRAWTYQPDLYGAAATAHTMLWGTYMTVAKKEGVWALQGSNFKRYWNREAWQSVFHELLNVPSCDRLPSLSAMRATLQTAFFDADYKKNFKSKCNELYSVMITPR
;
A
#
# COMPACT_ATOMS: atom_id res chain seq x y z
N MET A 1 33.17 5.41 53.67
CA MET A 1 31.70 5.36 53.85
C MET A 1 31.12 4.93 52.52
N ASN A 2 30.46 3.77 52.51
CA ASN A 2 30.08 2.98 51.34
C ASN A 2 29.01 3.66 50.47
N LEU A 3 29.16 3.55 49.15
CA LEU A 3 28.06 3.64 48.18
C LEU A 3 27.44 2.24 48.02
N PRO A 4 26.11 2.08 47.90
CA PRO A 4 25.51 0.78 47.66
C PRO A 4 25.45 0.50 46.14
N GLU A 5 26.23 -0.49 45.69
CA GLU A 5 25.97 -1.23 44.47
C GLU A 5 24.83 -2.22 44.73
N GLY A 6 23.71 -2.09 44.01
CA GLY A 6 22.67 -3.12 44.05
C GLY A 6 21.25 -2.63 43.77
N THR A 7 20.97 -2.10 42.59
CA THR A 7 19.57 -1.87 42.14
C THR A 7 19.34 -1.98 40.63
N THR A 8 20.37 -2.14 39.80
CA THR A 8 20.23 -2.10 38.33
C THR A 8 19.98 -3.47 37.67
N LEU A 9 20.31 -4.60 38.30
CA LEU A 9 20.05 -5.94 37.70
C LEU A 9 18.61 -6.43 37.90
N GLN A 10 17.95 -6.07 39.00
CA GLN A 10 16.61 -6.58 39.33
C GLN A 10 15.51 -5.95 38.46
N ALA A 11 15.67 -4.67 38.08
CA ALA A 11 14.76 -3.98 37.17
C ALA A 11 14.87 -4.51 35.72
N ALA A 12 16.07 -4.89 35.27
CA ALA A 12 16.29 -5.45 33.94
C ALA A 12 15.66 -6.86 33.79
N HIS A 13 15.74 -7.69 34.83
CA HIS A 13 15.10 -9.01 34.84
C HIS A 13 13.57 -8.96 34.90
N GLN A 14 12.98 -7.97 35.59
CA GLN A 14 11.53 -7.75 35.58
C GLN A 14 11.03 -7.27 34.21
N HIS A 15 11.74 -6.35 33.54
CA HIS A 15 11.37 -5.89 32.20
C HIS A 15 11.46 -6.99 31.14
N LEU A 16 12.49 -7.85 31.19
CA LEU A 16 12.61 -9.01 30.31
C LEU A 16 11.52 -10.07 30.59
N GLY A 17 11.15 -10.27 31.85
CA GLY A 17 10.06 -11.18 32.25
C GLY A 17 8.68 -10.73 31.76
N ILE A 18 8.38 -9.42 31.84
CA ILE A 18 7.12 -8.84 31.35
C ILE A 18 7.06 -8.89 29.81
N ALA A 19 8.17 -8.61 29.12
CA ALA A 19 8.23 -8.73 27.66
C ALA A 19 8.05 -10.18 27.18
N ALA A 20 8.68 -11.15 27.85
CA ALA A 20 8.52 -12.57 27.53
C ALA A 20 7.09 -13.07 27.82
N ALA A 21 6.46 -12.63 28.92
CA ALA A 21 5.08 -12.95 29.24
C ALA A 21 4.10 -12.37 28.20
N ALA A 22 4.28 -11.12 27.79
CA ALA A 22 3.46 -10.48 26.76
C ALA A 22 3.62 -11.15 25.37
N VAL A 23 4.82 -11.64 25.04
CA VAL A 23 5.07 -12.42 23.82
C VAL A 23 4.39 -13.80 23.90
N ASN A 24 4.40 -14.45 25.06
CA ASN A 24 3.80 -15.76 25.24
C ASN A 24 2.26 -15.70 25.26
N GLU A 25 1.68 -14.66 25.88
CA GLU A 25 0.25 -14.38 25.81
C GLU A 25 -0.20 -14.09 24.38
N LYS A 26 0.54 -13.28 23.61
CA LYS A 26 0.29 -13.04 22.18
C LYS A 26 0.36 -14.32 21.33
N ARG A 27 1.25 -15.27 21.66
CA ARG A 27 1.34 -16.57 20.97
C ARG A 27 0.18 -17.51 21.31
N SER A 28 -0.25 -17.56 22.58
CA SER A 28 -1.38 -18.40 22.99
C SER A 28 -2.72 -17.85 22.48
N SER A 29 -2.88 -16.53 22.43
CA SER A 29 -4.07 -15.89 21.86
C SER A 29 -4.12 -16.06 20.34
N SER A 30 -2.98 -15.94 19.64
CA SER A 30 -2.89 -16.20 18.20
C SER A 30 -3.22 -17.65 17.83
N SER A 31 -2.78 -18.64 18.61
CA SER A 31 -3.08 -20.07 18.35
C SER A 31 -4.54 -20.42 18.61
N THR A 32 -5.14 -19.87 19.66
CA THR A 32 -6.57 -20.05 19.97
C THR A 32 -7.45 -19.37 18.91
N GLN A 33 -7.05 -18.18 18.45
CA GLN A 33 -7.72 -17.44 17.39
C GLN A 33 -7.67 -18.20 16.06
N LEU A 34 -6.53 -18.80 15.70
CA LEU A 34 -6.40 -19.61 14.48
C LEU A 34 -7.33 -20.83 14.47
N ALA A 35 -7.46 -21.52 15.62
CA ALA A 35 -8.31 -22.71 15.74
C ALA A 35 -9.82 -22.39 15.69
N GLN A 36 -10.24 -21.25 16.24
CA GLN A 36 -11.62 -20.77 16.12
C GLN A 36 -11.90 -20.24 14.70
N THR A 37 -10.90 -19.60 14.09
CA THR A 37 -11.00 -19.13 12.70
C THR A 37 -11.18 -20.30 11.73
N SER A 38 -10.41 -21.39 11.90
CA SER A 38 -10.52 -22.59 11.07
C SER A 38 -11.89 -23.25 11.15
N SER A 39 -12.52 -23.36 12.33
CA SER A 39 -13.85 -24.01 12.44
C SER A 39 -14.97 -23.24 11.73
N GLY A 40 -14.98 -21.91 11.82
CA GLY A 40 -15.97 -21.10 11.06
C GLY A 40 -15.65 -20.98 9.57
N LEU A 41 -14.38 -21.09 9.18
CA LEU A 41 -14.00 -21.18 7.77
C LEU A 41 -14.41 -22.52 7.17
N GLU A 42 -14.32 -23.62 7.93
CA GLU A 42 -14.83 -24.93 7.52
C GLU A 42 -16.33 -24.88 7.24
N GLU A 43 -17.13 -24.23 8.11
CA GLU A 43 -18.57 -23.98 7.88
C GLU A 43 -18.86 -23.12 6.65
N LEU A 44 -18.08 -22.06 6.40
CA LEU A 44 -18.21 -21.22 5.20
C LEU A 44 -17.69 -21.90 3.93
N SER A 45 -16.75 -22.85 4.06
CA SER A 45 -16.11 -23.56 2.95
C SER A 45 -16.89 -24.79 2.48
N GLY A 46 -17.95 -25.19 3.19
CA GLY A 46 -18.67 -26.45 3.02
C GLY A 46 -19.30 -26.72 1.65
N SER A 47 -19.17 -25.84 0.66
CA SER A 47 -19.63 -26.11 -0.72
C SER A 47 -18.96 -25.32 -1.85
N SER A 48 -18.03 -24.38 -1.60
CA SER A 48 -17.44 -23.57 -2.68
C SER A 48 -16.14 -22.87 -2.27
N THR A 49 -15.34 -22.54 -3.29
CA THR A 49 -14.08 -21.79 -3.21
C THR A 49 -14.19 -20.55 -2.33
N LEU A 50 -13.30 -20.39 -1.34
CA LEU A 50 -13.28 -19.25 -0.42
C LEU A 50 -13.15 -17.94 -1.19
N ASP A 51 -14.10 -17.04 -0.97
CA ASP A 51 -14.09 -15.70 -1.53
C ASP A 51 -13.48 -14.71 -0.52
N PRO A 52 -12.24 -14.23 -0.75
CA PRO A 52 -11.55 -13.33 0.17
C PRO A 52 -12.18 -11.93 0.26
N PHE A 53 -13.08 -11.57 -0.64
CA PHE A 53 -13.72 -10.25 -0.66
C PHE A 53 -15.22 -10.31 -0.30
N SER A 54 -15.69 -11.43 0.25
CA SER A 54 -17.09 -11.55 0.70
C SER A 54 -17.31 -10.81 2.01
N ASP A 55 -18.41 -10.04 2.10
CA ASP A 55 -18.71 -9.24 3.29
C ASP A 55 -18.91 -10.14 4.51
N GLU A 56 -19.50 -11.33 4.34
CA GLU A 56 -19.72 -12.31 5.40
C GLU A 56 -18.38 -12.80 5.99
N LEU A 57 -17.41 -13.12 5.14
CA LEU A 57 -16.09 -13.54 5.58
C LEU A 57 -15.38 -12.41 6.31
N LEU A 58 -15.39 -11.19 5.76
CA LEU A 58 -14.71 -10.05 6.38
C LEU A 58 -15.32 -9.73 7.75
N GLN A 59 -16.65 -9.77 7.89
CA GLN A 59 -17.32 -9.60 9.18
C GLN A 59 -16.96 -10.69 10.17
N LEU A 60 -16.93 -11.96 9.73
CA LEU A 60 -16.53 -13.09 10.57
C LEU A 60 -15.10 -12.89 11.09
N LEU A 61 -14.15 -12.55 10.21
CA LEU A 61 -12.76 -12.32 10.57
C LEU A 61 -12.60 -11.16 11.56
N LEU A 62 -13.30 -10.04 11.33
CA LEU A 62 -13.30 -8.90 12.24
C LEU A 62 -13.90 -9.22 13.62
N SER A 63 -14.95 -10.04 13.67
CA SER A 63 -15.58 -10.47 14.93
C SER A 63 -14.67 -11.34 15.80
N ARG A 64 -13.66 -11.98 15.19
CA ARG A 64 -12.72 -12.90 15.84
C ARG A 64 -11.39 -12.24 16.22
N LEU A 65 -11.27 -10.93 16.07
CA LEU A 65 -10.08 -10.21 16.49
C LEU A 65 -9.93 -10.27 18.02
N SER A 66 -8.77 -10.70 18.49
CA SER A 66 -8.41 -10.69 19.91
C SER A 66 -8.46 -9.29 20.51
N HIS A 67 -8.15 -8.27 19.71
CA HIS A 67 -8.33 -6.87 20.05
C HIS A 67 -9.32 -6.21 19.06
N PRO A 68 -10.58 -5.97 19.49
CA PRO A 68 -11.65 -5.51 18.61
C PRO A 68 -11.37 -4.10 18.10
N LEU A 69 -11.91 -3.77 16.92
CA LEU A 69 -11.66 -2.47 16.29
C LEU A 69 -12.14 -1.30 17.15
N THR A 70 -13.25 -1.46 17.87
CA THR A 70 -13.81 -0.44 18.78
C THR A 70 -12.90 -0.08 19.95
N ALA A 71 -11.91 -0.92 20.27
CA ALA A 71 -10.91 -0.63 21.30
C ALA A 71 -9.63 0.01 20.73
N ARG A 72 -9.49 0.10 19.41
CA ARG A 72 -8.30 0.64 18.75
C ARG A 72 -8.35 2.16 18.68
N THR A 73 -7.23 2.80 18.97
CA THR A 73 -7.07 4.25 18.85
C THR A 73 -7.48 4.74 17.47
N GLY A 74 -8.32 5.77 17.42
CA GLY A 74 -8.79 6.38 16.18
C GLY A 74 -9.97 5.67 15.50
N PHE A 75 -10.46 4.55 16.03
CA PHE A 75 -11.72 3.94 15.59
C PHE A 75 -12.89 4.55 16.37
N ILE A 76 -13.79 5.23 15.67
CA ILE A 76 -14.91 5.96 16.28
C ILE A 76 -16.22 5.37 15.77
N ALA A 77 -16.88 4.58 16.60
CA ALA A 77 -18.18 3.98 16.29
C ALA A 77 -19.33 4.92 16.69
N ASN A 78 -20.33 5.05 15.81
CA ASN A 78 -21.51 5.85 16.05
C ASN A 78 -22.77 5.04 15.73
N ASN A 79 -23.80 5.19 16.56
CA ASN A 79 -25.11 4.53 16.38
C ASN A 79 -26.09 5.35 15.52
N ILE A 80 -25.59 6.36 14.80
CA ILE A 80 -26.38 7.25 13.94
C ILE A 80 -26.05 6.99 12.46
N ASN A 81 -26.88 7.53 11.57
CA ASN A 81 -26.56 7.57 10.14
C ASN A 81 -25.45 8.58 9.85
N MET A 82 -24.62 8.27 8.88
CA MET A 82 -23.51 9.10 8.44
C MET A 82 -24.01 10.49 8.00
N PRO A 83 -23.39 11.58 8.47
CA PRO A 83 -23.73 12.92 8.04
C PRO A 83 -23.52 13.09 6.53
N LEU A 84 -24.30 13.99 5.93
CA LEU A 84 -24.21 14.26 4.51
C LEU A 84 -22.98 15.11 4.20
N VAL A 85 -21.99 14.52 3.52
CA VAL A 85 -20.77 15.21 3.12
C VAL A 85 -21.01 16.02 1.83
N LYS A 86 -20.88 17.34 1.91
CA LYS A 86 -21.03 18.30 0.80
C LYS A 86 -19.83 19.21 0.70
N THR A 87 -19.42 19.56 -0.52
CA THR A 87 -18.36 20.54 -0.77
C THR A 87 -18.76 21.94 -0.32
N ASN A 88 -17.78 22.76 0.06
CA ASN A 88 -17.93 24.12 0.59
C ASN A 88 -18.81 24.21 1.85
N THR A 89 -18.81 23.16 2.68
CA THR A 89 -19.57 23.14 3.94
C THR A 89 -18.70 22.70 5.12
N GLN A 90 -19.14 23.05 6.33
CA GLN A 90 -18.55 22.50 7.55
C GLN A 90 -19.16 21.11 7.83
N LEU A 91 -18.31 20.20 8.30
CA LEU A 91 -18.66 18.84 8.66
C LEU A 91 -18.09 18.54 10.04
N SER A 92 -18.95 18.16 10.98
CA SER A 92 -18.54 17.67 12.30
C SER A 92 -18.53 16.14 12.27
N LEU A 93 -17.40 15.55 12.66
CA LEU A 93 -17.23 14.10 12.82
C LEU A 93 -16.71 13.84 14.24
N GLY A 94 -17.55 13.25 15.09
CA GLY A 94 -17.24 13.16 16.52
C GLY A 94 -17.04 14.55 17.12
N GLU A 95 -15.89 14.76 17.76
CA GLU A 95 -15.51 16.04 18.37
C GLU A 95 -14.72 16.93 17.40
N GLU A 96 -14.38 16.44 16.20
CA GLU A 96 -13.53 17.14 15.23
C GLU A 96 -14.38 17.90 14.19
N LEU A 97 -13.94 19.11 13.82
CA LEU A 97 -14.61 19.98 12.85
C LEU A 97 -13.75 20.18 11.60
N PHE A 98 -14.36 19.93 10.44
CA PHE A 98 -13.71 20.02 9.14
C PHE A 98 -14.42 21.00 8.22
N HIS A 99 -13.66 21.65 7.34
CA HIS A 99 -14.21 22.35 6.18
C HIS A 99 -13.98 21.52 4.91
N VAL A 100 -15.06 20.98 4.33
CA VAL A 100 -15.00 20.14 3.13
C VAL A 100 -14.83 21.05 1.92
N ARG A 101 -13.70 20.96 1.23
CA ARG A 101 -13.35 21.87 0.12
C ARG A 101 -13.91 21.35 -1.20
N ARG A 102 -13.35 20.27 -1.73
CA ARG A 102 -13.65 19.76 -3.08
C ARG A 102 -13.59 18.24 -3.15
N ILE A 103 -14.24 17.67 -4.17
CA ILE A 103 -14.11 16.26 -4.51
C ILE A 103 -12.75 16.04 -5.20
N ARG A 104 -12.02 15.00 -4.79
CA ARG A 104 -10.75 14.57 -5.38
C ARG A 104 -10.87 13.27 -6.18
N GLY A 105 -11.84 12.43 -5.84
CA GLY A 105 -12.09 11.19 -6.56
C GLY A 105 -13.47 10.63 -6.25
N GLN A 106 -14.02 9.86 -7.19
CA GLN A 106 -15.28 9.16 -7.02
C GLN A 106 -15.18 7.79 -7.68
N GLY A 107 -15.30 6.75 -6.87
CA GLY A 107 -15.46 5.36 -7.30
C GLY A 107 -16.89 4.87 -7.06
N ALA A 108 -17.12 3.59 -7.36
CA ALA A 108 -18.43 2.95 -7.16
C ALA A 108 -18.86 2.93 -5.67
N TYR A 109 -17.89 2.70 -4.77
CA TYR A 109 -18.16 2.47 -3.33
C TYR A 109 -17.63 3.57 -2.42
N ALA A 110 -16.89 4.54 -2.97
CA ALA A 110 -16.26 5.60 -2.19
C ALA A 110 -16.23 6.94 -2.93
N LYS A 111 -16.36 8.03 -2.17
CA LYS A 111 -16.09 9.39 -2.60
C LYS A 111 -14.98 9.98 -1.75
N VAL A 112 -13.99 10.58 -2.40
CA VAL A 112 -12.81 11.14 -1.76
C VAL A 112 -12.92 12.65 -1.82
N PHE A 113 -12.88 13.31 -0.66
CA PHE A 113 -12.95 14.76 -0.53
C PHE A 113 -11.64 15.29 0.04
N GLN A 114 -11.18 16.43 -0.47
CA GLN A 114 -10.21 17.26 0.25
C GLN A 114 -10.95 18.10 1.27
N ALA A 115 -10.46 18.13 2.50
CA ALA A 115 -10.95 18.97 3.59
C ALA A 115 -9.79 19.67 4.29
N SER A 116 -10.10 20.61 5.17
CA SER A 116 -9.15 21.19 6.12
C SER A 116 -9.66 21.10 7.55
N THR A 117 -8.79 20.77 8.51
CA THR A 117 -9.13 20.88 9.94
C THR A 117 -9.34 22.35 10.29
N LEU A 118 -10.35 22.62 11.12
CA LEU A 118 -10.59 23.95 11.67
C LEU A 118 -10.06 24.08 13.11
N ASP A 119 -9.61 22.99 13.69
CA ASP A 119 -8.97 22.99 15.00
C ASP A 119 -7.44 22.97 14.83
N PRO A 120 -6.73 24.07 15.17
CA PRO A 120 -5.27 24.16 15.08
C PRO A 120 -4.55 23.34 16.15
N MET A 121 -5.25 22.86 17.18
CA MET A 121 -4.78 21.87 18.15
C MET A 121 -5.22 20.46 17.76
N ASN A 122 -5.82 20.25 16.58
CA ASN A 122 -6.16 18.93 16.09
C ASN A 122 -4.88 18.26 15.58
N VAL A 123 -4.07 17.82 16.54
CA VAL A 123 -2.80 17.10 16.39
C VAL A 123 -2.99 15.70 15.80
N THR A 124 -4.21 15.36 15.38
CA THR A 124 -4.59 14.05 14.83
C THR A 124 -3.76 13.66 13.59
N LEU A 125 -3.08 14.61 12.96
CA LEU A 125 -2.27 14.42 11.76
C LEU A 125 -0.76 14.68 11.93
N LEU A 126 -0.19 14.61 13.14
CA LEU A 126 1.27 14.65 13.23
C LEU A 126 1.89 13.44 12.49
N PRO A 127 2.86 13.67 11.59
CA PRO A 127 3.67 12.58 11.06
C PRO A 127 4.43 11.89 12.21
N ASP A 128 4.80 10.62 12.04
CA ASP A 128 5.59 9.90 13.07
C ASP A 128 6.95 10.58 13.32
N VAL A 129 7.42 11.39 12.35
CA VAL A 129 8.59 12.25 12.44
C VAL A 129 8.26 13.59 11.78
N PRO A 130 8.48 14.74 12.45
CA PRO A 130 8.38 16.04 11.79
C PRO A 130 9.40 16.09 10.65
N ASN A 131 8.93 16.31 9.42
CA ASN A 131 9.82 16.52 8.29
C ASN A 131 9.71 17.98 7.86
N GLU A 132 10.76 18.76 8.15
CA GLU A 132 10.82 20.19 7.81
C GLU A 132 10.81 20.45 6.28
N GLU A 133 10.94 19.39 5.46
CA GLU A 133 10.87 19.45 4.00
C GLU A 133 9.48 19.12 3.42
N GLU A 134 8.46 18.80 4.24
CA GLU A 134 7.11 18.56 3.71
C GLU A 134 6.45 19.86 3.25
N GLU A 135 6.26 20.01 1.93
CA GLU A 135 5.54 21.14 1.32
C GLU A 135 4.00 21.02 1.42
N ASP A 136 3.49 20.01 2.12
CA ASP A 136 2.06 19.77 2.31
C ASP A 136 1.55 20.65 3.47
N ASP A 137 0.43 21.35 3.25
CA ASP A 137 -0.23 22.14 4.30
C ASP A 137 -0.84 21.19 5.34
N GLU A 138 -0.27 21.19 6.55
CA GLU A 138 -0.65 20.34 7.69
C GLU A 138 -2.13 20.45 8.08
N SER A 139 -2.79 21.54 7.68
CA SER A 139 -4.23 21.69 7.88
C SER A 139 -5.08 20.87 6.90
N GLN A 140 -4.53 20.43 5.77
CA GLN A 140 -5.24 19.72 4.70
C GLN A 140 -5.31 18.22 4.94
N MET A 141 -6.43 17.63 4.56
CA MET A 141 -6.64 16.19 4.67
C MET A 141 -7.56 15.64 3.61
N ILE A 142 -7.61 14.31 3.55
CA ILE A 142 -8.52 13.53 2.75
C ILE A 142 -9.58 12.90 3.64
N LEU A 143 -10.84 13.07 3.27
CA LEU A 143 -11.98 12.34 3.80
C LEU A 143 -12.47 11.34 2.76
N LYS A 144 -12.23 10.05 2.98
CA LYS A 144 -12.74 8.95 2.14
C LYS A 144 -14.07 8.47 2.71
N VAL A 145 -15.16 8.85 2.04
CA VAL A 145 -16.54 8.52 2.42
C VAL A 145 -16.96 7.24 1.70
N GLN A 146 -17.34 6.20 2.44
CA GLN A 146 -17.65 4.87 1.92
C GLN A 146 -19.10 4.48 2.26
N LYS A 147 -19.77 3.84 1.29
CA LYS A 147 -21.12 3.29 1.45
C LYS A 147 -21.20 1.92 0.75
N PRO A 148 -21.44 0.80 1.46
CA PRO A 148 -21.58 0.67 2.92
C PRO A 148 -20.28 0.97 3.69
N ALA A 149 -20.33 0.86 5.02
CA ALA A 149 -19.14 1.07 5.87
C ALA A 149 -18.06 0.02 5.58
N CYS A 150 -16.79 0.43 5.57
CA CYS A 150 -15.64 -0.45 5.34
C CYS A 150 -14.66 -0.42 6.53
N PRO A 151 -14.97 -1.11 7.65
CA PRO A 151 -14.04 -1.23 8.77
C PRO A 151 -12.77 -2.04 8.43
N TRP A 152 -12.84 -2.86 7.40
CA TRP A 152 -11.75 -3.70 6.92
C TRP A 152 -10.52 -2.89 6.46
N GLU A 153 -10.71 -1.79 5.75
CA GLU A 153 -9.59 -0.95 5.29
C GLU A 153 -8.79 -0.36 6.46
N PHE A 154 -9.49 0.11 7.51
CA PHE A 154 -8.85 0.60 8.73
C PHE A 154 -8.08 -0.51 9.44
N TYR A 155 -8.67 -1.70 9.54
CA TYR A 155 -8.02 -2.88 10.10
C TYR A 155 -6.69 -3.17 9.39
N ILE A 156 -6.71 -3.34 8.06
CA ILE A 156 -5.51 -3.65 7.29
C ILE A 156 -4.43 -2.58 7.44
N CYS A 157 -4.79 -1.29 7.32
CA CYS A 157 -3.85 -0.19 7.48
C CYS A 157 -3.15 -0.23 8.86
N HIS A 158 -3.88 -0.54 9.93
CA HIS A 158 -3.31 -0.64 11.27
C HIS A 158 -2.41 -1.87 11.43
N GLU A 159 -2.85 -3.04 10.96
CA GLU A 159 -2.07 -4.27 11.01
C GLU A 159 -0.77 -4.17 10.22
N LEU A 160 -0.82 -3.63 8.99
CA LEU A 160 0.35 -3.44 8.15
C LEU A 160 1.38 -2.56 8.85
N ARG A 161 0.99 -1.38 9.32
CA ARG A 161 1.91 -0.44 9.98
C ARG A 161 2.50 -1.02 11.26
N GLU A 162 1.70 -1.71 12.06
CA GLU A 162 2.19 -2.32 13.31
C GLU A 162 3.18 -3.46 13.03
N ARG A 163 2.92 -4.28 12.01
CA ARG A 163 3.83 -5.36 11.58
C ARG A 163 5.15 -4.79 11.05
N LEU A 164 5.10 -3.74 10.22
CA LEU A 164 6.30 -3.06 9.73
C LEU A 164 7.13 -2.45 10.88
N ARG A 165 6.48 -1.79 11.84
CA ARG A 165 7.14 -1.22 13.02
C ARG A 165 7.77 -2.31 13.89
N THR A 166 7.04 -3.38 14.17
CA THR A 166 7.54 -4.52 14.96
C THR A 166 8.71 -5.24 14.27
N ALA A 167 8.71 -5.28 12.94
CA ALA A 167 9.80 -5.82 12.14
C ALA A 167 11.02 -4.87 12.05
N GLY A 168 10.98 -3.70 12.70
CA GLY A 168 12.08 -2.73 12.69
C GLY A 168 12.34 -2.11 11.31
N ARG A 169 11.30 -2.02 10.45
CA ARG A 169 11.44 -1.39 9.14
C ARG A 169 11.68 0.11 9.29
N PRO A 170 12.54 0.71 8.46
CA PRO A 170 12.87 2.13 8.54
C PRO A 170 11.66 3.03 8.23
N ASN A 171 11.73 4.28 8.67
CA ASN A 171 10.63 5.24 8.54
C ASN A 171 10.21 5.47 7.08
N ASN A 172 11.15 5.47 6.13
CA ASN A 172 10.82 5.63 4.70
C ASN A 172 9.86 4.52 4.19
N VAL A 173 9.92 3.31 4.74
CA VAL A 173 8.98 2.21 4.44
C VAL A 173 7.63 2.42 5.14
N LEU A 174 7.63 2.89 6.40
CA LEU A 174 6.39 3.25 7.08
C LEU A 174 5.67 4.41 6.36
N ASP A 175 6.42 5.35 5.81
CA ASP A 175 5.90 6.50 5.10
C ASP A 175 5.47 6.18 3.66
N SER A 176 5.83 5.00 3.14
CA SER A 176 5.41 4.54 1.82
C SER A 176 4.07 3.81 1.83
N VAL A 177 3.47 3.58 3.00
CA VAL A 177 2.15 2.94 3.15
C VAL A 177 1.14 3.88 3.80
N MET A 178 -0.13 3.78 3.40
CA MET A 178 -1.21 4.61 3.94
C MET A 178 -1.28 4.54 5.48
N ARG A 179 -1.52 5.70 6.08
CA ARG A 179 -1.88 5.84 7.48
C ARG A 179 -3.31 6.35 7.56
N VAL A 180 -4.13 5.66 8.35
CA VAL A 180 -5.48 6.09 8.69
C VAL A 180 -5.45 6.55 10.15
N ASN A 181 -5.62 7.85 10.38
CA ASN A 181 -5.50 8.43 11.72
C ASN A 181 -6.83 8.35 12.50
N ARG A 182 -7.95 8.50 11.77
CA ARG A 182 -9.31 8.36 12.29
C ARG A 182 -10.17 7.61 11.28
N GLY A 183 -10.99 6.70 11.78
CA GLY A 183 -12.09 6.08 11.05
C GLY A 183 -13.40 6.32 11.79
N TYR A 184 -14.35 7.00 11.15
CA TYR A 184 -15.68 7.26 11.68
C TYR A 184 -16.66 6.28 11.06
N TYR A 185 -17.33 5.47 11.90
CA TYR A 185 -18.21 4.40 11.47
C TYR A 185 -19.64 4.70 11.89
N TYR A 186 -20.57 4.51 10.96
CA TYR A 186 -21.99 4.81 11.08
C TYR A 186 -22.82 3.64 10.57
N ASN A 187 -24.13 3.64 10.86
CA ASN A 187 -25.03 2.55 10.46
C ASN A 187 -25.09 2.32 8.94
N ASN A 188 -24.83 3.35 8.12
CA ASN A 188 -24.97 3.31 6.66
C ASN A 188 -23.72 3.74 5.89
N GLY A 189 -22.55 3.83 6.54
CA GLY A 189 -21.30 4.25 5.88
C GLY A 189 -20.14 4.48 6.84
N SER A 190 -18.96 4.76 6.28
CA SER A 190 -17.77 5.15 7.04
C SER A 190 -17.06 6.33 6.41
N ILE A 191 -16.30 7.08 7.21
CA ILE A 191 -15.43 8.16 6.75
C ILE A 191 -14.03 7.92 7.32
N LEU A 192 -13.04 7.70 6.45
CA LEU A 192 -11.64 7.62 6.85
C LEU A 192 -10.98 8.98 6.64
N ALA A 193 -10.28 9.47 7.66
CA ALA A 193 -9.47 10.68 7.59
C ALA A 193 -7.98 10.33 7.51
N SER A 194 -7.30 10.88 6.49
CA SER A 194 -5.87 10.68 6.25
C SER A 194 -5.20 11.96 5.76
N GLN A 195 -3.87 12.03 5.84
CA GLN A 195 -3.08 13.14 5.31
C GLN A 195 -3.38 13.40 3.83
N TYR A 196 -3.43 14.66 3.44
CA TYR A 196 -3.50 15.08 2.04
C TYR A 196 -2.10 15.22 1.45
N HIS A 197 -1.92 14.73 0.23
CA HIS A 197 -0.69 14.89 -0.54
C HIS A 197 -0.95 15.66 -1.82
N ARG A 198 -0.23 16.76 -2.03
CA ARG A 198 -0.56 17.74 -3.06
C ARG A 198 -0.28 17.31 -4.50
N TYR A 199 0.66 16.40 -4.75
CA TYR A 199 1.08 16.04 -6.11
C TYR A 199 0.21 14.95 -6.76
N GLY A 200 -0.83 14.47 -6.06
CA GLY A 200 -1.82 13.51 -6.54
C GLY A 200 -1.25 12.12 -6.85
N THR A 201 -1.91 11.38 -7.73
CA THR A 201 -1.56 9.99 -8.03
C THR A 201 -0.48 9.88 -9.11
N LEU A 202 0.16 8.71 -9.22
CA LEU A 202 1.07 8.39 -10.32
C LEU A 202 0.32 8.41 -11.66
N LEU A 203 -0.95 7.97 -11.70
CA LEU A 203 -1.77 8.08 -12.90
C LEU A 203 -1.99 9.53 -13.33
N ASP A 204 -2.32 10.42 -12.39
CA ASP A 204 -2.49 11.84 -12.69
C ASP A 204 -1.21 12.46 -13.24
N LEU A 205 -0.04 12.01 -12.75
CA LEU A 205 1.25 12.47 -13.22
C LEU A 205 1.54 11.99 -14.66
N LEU A 206 1.24 10.72 -14.97
CA LEU A 206 1.31 10.18 -16.33
C LEU A 206 0.36 10.92 -17.29
N ASN A 207 -0.87 11.21 -16.85
CA ASN A 207 -1.84 12.00 -17.62
C ASN A 207 -1.34 13.43 -17.83
N GLY A 208 -0.71 14.04 -16.83
CA GLY A 208 -0.06 15.35 -16.93
C GLY A 208 1.02 15.40 -18.01
N TYR A 209 1.87 14.38 -18.08
CA TYR A 209 2.86 14.22 -19.15
C TYR A 209 2.19 14.14 -20.53
N LYS A 210 1.17 13.29 -20.66
CA LYS A 210 0.41 13.11 -21.90
C LYS A 210 -0.25 14.42 -22.37
N MET A 211 -0.86 15.17 -21.45
CA MET A 211 -1.51 16.46 -21.77
C MET A 211 -0.50 17.51 -22.25
N LYS A 212 0.72 17.50 -21.70
CA LYS A 212 1.81 18.40 -22.12
C LYS A 212 2.57 17.91 -23.36
N GLY A 213 2.20 16.76 -23.93
CA GLY A 213 2.92 16.14 -25.05
C GLY A 213 4.34 15.68 -24.67
N LEU A 214 4.63 15.53 -23.38
CA LEU A 214 5.90 15.05 -22.87
C LEU A 214 5.96 13.52 -22.89
N LEU A 215 7.16 12.98 -23.05
CA LEU A 215 7.40 11.54 -23.01
C LEU A 215 7.86 11.14 -21.62
N TRP A 216 7.18 10.17 -21.01
CA TRP A 216 7.66 9.52 -19.80
C TRP A 216 8.97 8.78 -20.11
N SER A 217 10.02 9.07 -19.34
CA SER A 217 11.35 8.52 -19.59
C SER A 217 11.51 7.12 -19.00
N ASN A 218 12.41 6.32 -19.57
CA ASN A 218 12.67 4.96 -19.09
C ASN A 218 13.28 4.97 -17.67
N ASP A 219 14.13 5.95 -17.39
CA ASP A 219 14.73 6.17 -16.06
C ASP A 219 13.67 6.45 -14.99
N LEU A 220 12.67 7.31 -15.27
CA LEU A 220 11.56 7.53 -14.34
C LEU A 220 10.70 6.26 -14.18
N ALA A 221 10.35 5.58 -15.27
CA ALA A 221 9.60 4.32 -15.19
C ALA A 221 10.33 3.26 -14.36
N MET A 222 11.65 3.15 -14.53
CA MET A 222 12.49 2.21 -13.79
C MET A 222 12.58 2.58 -12.32
N TYR A 223 12.83 3.85 -11.98
CA TYR A 223 12.84 4.35 -10.60
C TYR A 223 11.53 4.04 -9.87
N PHE A 224 10.39 4.42 -10.46
CA PHE A 224 9.10 4.19 -9.82
C PHE A 224 8.74 2.71 -9.74
N THR A 225 9.18 1.88 -10.68
CA THR A 225 9.00 0.42 -10.58
C THR A 225 9.84 -0.17 -9.45
N ILE A 226 11.08 0.31 -9.24
CA ILE A 226 11.92 -0.06 -8.09
C ILE A 226 11.19 0.25 -6.77
N GLU A 227 10.57 1.43 -6.65
CA GLU A 227 9.78 1.78 -5.46
C GLU A 227 8.53 0.91 -5.29
N VAL A 228 7.78 0.65 -6.36
CA VAL A 228 6.61 -0.25 -6.32
C VAL A 228 7.01 -1.65 -5.83
N LEU A 229 8.10 -2.22 -6.35
CA LEU A 229 8.60 -3.52 -5.92
C LEU A 229 9.05 -3.50 -4.46
N SER A 230 9.71 -2.44 -4.00
CA SER A 230 10.11 -2.25 -2.59
C SER A 230 8.91 -2.18 -1.65
N ILE A 231 7.87 -1.44 -2.04
CA ILE A 231 6.61 -1.32 -1.28
C ILE A 231 5.93 -2.70 -1.17
N LEU A 232 5.80 -3.42 -2.28
CA LEU A 232 5.20 -4.75 -2.29
C LEU A 232 6.00 -5.77 -1.48
N GLU A 233 7.33 -5.73 -1.55
CA GLU A 233 8.22 -6.60 -0.77
C GLU A 233 7.90 -6.47 0.72
N ASN A 234 7.73 -5.23 1.21
CA ASN A 234 7.43 -4.96 2.61
C ASN A 234 5.98 -5.31 3.00
N ILE A 235 5.01 -5.09 2.12
CA ILE A 235 3.61 -5.50 2.35
C ILE A 235 3.50 -7.03 2.41
N HIS A 236 4.11 -7.74 1.47
CA HIS A 236 4.08 -9.20 1.40
C HIS A 236 4.81 -9.85 2.58
N ALA A 237 5.92 -9.26 3.04
CA ALA A 237 6.61 -9.67 4.26
C ALA A 237 5.76 -9.52 5.54
N CYS A 238 4.67 -8.76 5.49
CA CYS A 238 3.70 -8.62 6.57
C CYS A 238 2.48 -9.57 6.43
N ASP A 239 2.55 -10.54 5.50
CA ASP A 239 1.46 -11.46 5.16
C ASP A 239 0.19 -10.74 4.67
N ILE A 240 0.36 -9.64 3.93
CA ILE A 240 -0.76 -8.88 3.37
C ILE A 240 -0.66 -8.89 1.84
N ILE A 241 -1.81 -9.02 1.18
CA ILE A 241 -1.98 -8.84 -0.26
C ILE A 241 -2.80 -7.57 -0.45
N HIS A 242 -2.38 -6.63 -1.29
CA HIS A 242 -3.15 -5.41 -1.54
C HIS A 242 -4.38 -5.68 -2.44
N ALA A 243 -4.23 -6.55 -3.43
CA ALA A 243 -5.24 -7.01 -4.38
C ALA A 243 -5.85 -5.93 -5.31
N ASP A 244 -5.23 -4.74 -5.38
CA ASP A 244 -5.68 -3.63 -6.24
C ASP A 244 -4.51 -2.72 -6.67
N ILE A 245 -3.37 -3.31 -7.01
CA ILE A 245 -2.17 -2.55 -7.42
C ILE A 245 -2.38 -1.93 -8.80
N LYS A 246 -2.33 -0.59 -8.86
CA LYS A 246 -2.47 0.22 -10.08
C LYS A 246 -1.91 1.63 -9.88
N PRO A 247 -1.61 2.39 -10.96
CA PRO A 247 -1.06 3.74 -10.84
C PRO A 247 -1.93 4.72 -10.03
N ASP A 248 -3.25 4.55 -10.01
CA ASP A 248 -4.19 5.38 -9.24
C ASP A 248 -4.00 5.24 -7.72
N ASN A 249 -3.53 4.07 -7.26
CA ASN A 249 -3.37 3.76 -5.84
C ASN A 249 -1.96 4.09 -5.32
N PHE A 250 -1.11 4.71 -6.14
CA PHE A 250 0.17 5.27 -5.72
C PHE A 250 0.11 6.79 -5.72
N ILE A 251 0.17 7.38 -4.54
CA ILE A 251 0.32 8.83 -4.35
C ILE A 251 1.78 9.21 -4.50
N VAL A 252 2.05 10.30 -5.22
CA VAL A 252 3.38 10.90 -5.31
C VAL A 252 3.54 11.89 -4.16
N LYS A 253 4.49 11.62 -3.26
CA LYS A 253 4.80 12.45 -2.09
C LYS A 253 5.89 13.49 -2.37
N GLY A 254 6.79 13.19 -3.29
CA GLY A 254 7.95 14.02 -3.55
C GLY A 254 8.69 13.61 -4.81
N LEU A 255 9.81 14.27 -5.06
CA LEU A 255 10.66 13.94 -6.20
C LEU A 255 11.47 12.66 -5.94
N PRO A 256 11.74 11.87 -7.00
CA PRO A 256 12.70 10.77 -6.92
C PRO A 256 14.04 11.21 -6.33
N GLN A 257 14.56 10.44 -5.37
CA GLN A 257 15.85 10.70 -4.71
C GLN A 257 16.79 9.53 -4.95
N ILE A 258 18.03 9.85 -5.33
CA ILE A 258 19.13 8.89 -5.48
C ILE A 258 20.41 9.49 -4.91
N ASN A 259 21.31 8.62 -4.44
CA ASN A 259 22.65 9.03 -4.09
C ASN A 259 23.52 9.20 -5.36
N TYR A 260 23.74 10.46 -5.77
CA TYR A 260 24.50 10.80 -6.98
C TYR A 260 26.00 10.47 -6.89
N SER A 261 26.58 10.38 -5.69
CA SER A 261 27.98 10.02 -5.49
C SER A 261 28.20 8.51 -5.37
N ALA A 262 27.13 7.71 -5.43
CA ALA A 262 27.20 6.26 -5.30
C ALA A 262 28.06 5.59 -6.36
N ARG A 263 28.77 4.54 -5.93
CA ARG A 263 29.67 3.69 -6.73
C ARG A 263 29.12 2.30 -7.00
N SER A 264 27.94 1.99 -6.47
CA SER A 264 27.20 0.77 -6.75
C SER A 264 25.70 1.06 -6.83
N ALA A 265 24.95 0.12 -7.42
CA ALA A 265 23.49 0.19 -7.47
C ALA A 265 22.88 0.15 -6.06
N GLU A 266 23.41 -0.68 -5.16
CA GLU A 266 22.93 -0.77 -3.78
C GLU A 266 23.07 0.56 -3.04
N GLU A 267 24.26 1.17 -3.09
CA GLU A 267 24.53 2.48 -2.47
C GLU A 267 23.68 3.61 -3.08
N MET A 268 23.33 3.52 -4.37
CA MET A 268 22.57 4.55 -5.07
C MET A 268 21.15 4.73 -4.53
N PHE A 269 20.54 3.63 -4.10
CA PHE A 269 19.14 3.59 -3.64
C PHE A 269 19.01 3.35 -2.13
N ALA A 270 20.12 3.15 -1.42
CA ALA A 270 20.14 2.98 0.03
C ALA A 270 19.65 4.27 0.74
N ASP A 271 18.85 4.08 1.79
CA ASP A 271 18.35 5.14 2.69
C ASP A 271 17.70 6.36 2.01
N CYS A 272 17.24 6.19 0.76
CA CYS A 272 16.54 7.24 0.05
C CYS A 272 15.10 7.38 0.58
N PRO A 273 14.59 8.63 0.75
CA PRO A 273 13.18 8.86 1.02
C PRO A 273 12.31 8.27 -0.07
N SER A 274 11.17 7.68 0.31
CA SER A 274 10.23 7.13 -0.67
C SER A 274 9.45 8.25 -1.34
N ALA A 275 9.44 8.27 -2.68
CA ALA A 275 8.65 9.21 -3.48
C ALA A 275 7.19 8.78 -3.62
N LEU A 276 6.88 7.49 -3.45
CA LEU A 276 5.52 6.94 -3.52
C LEU A 276 4.92 6.61 -2.14
N LYS A 277 3.60 6.73 -2.03
CA LYS A 277 2.79 6.16 -0.94
C LYS A 277 1.66 5.34 -1.53
N ILE A 278 1.57 4.06 -1.18
CA ILE A 278 0.44 3.22 -1.56
C ILE A 278 -0.79 3.49 -0.68
N ILE A 279 -1.96 3.52 -1.30
CA ILE A 279 -3.26 3.78 -0.67
C ILE A 279 -4.32 2.77 -1.12
N ASP A 280 -5.50 2.83 -0.50
CA ASP A 280 -6.68 2.03 -0.86
C ASP A 280 -6.57 0.53 -0.53
N PHE A 281 -6.50 0.22 0.76
CA PHE A 281 -6.47 -1.15 1.29
C PHE A 281 -7.87 -1.76 1.44
N GLY A 282 -8.91 -1.21 0.80
CA GLY A 282 -10.29 -1.68 0.96
C GLY A 282 -10.54 -3.09 0.46
N ARG A 283 -9.67 -3.61 -0.42
CA ARG A 283 -9.72 -4.97 -0.96
C ARG A 283 -8.55 -5.85 -0.51
N ALA A 284 -7.72 -5.34 0.39
CA ALA A 284 -6.54 -6.08 0.82
C ALA A 284 -6.92 -7.34 1.60
N ILE A 285 -6.02 -8.32 1.64
CA ILE A 285 -6.23 -9.61 2.29
C ILE A 285 -5.14 -9.79 3.33
N ASP A 286 -5.53 -10.14 4.55
CA ASP A 286 -4.60 -10.52 5.60
C ASP A 286 -4.46 -12.05 5.63
N MET A 287 -3.35 -12.55 5.10
CA MET A 287 -3.06 -13.99 5.05
C MET A 287 -2.76 -14.56 6.45
N ARG A 288 -2.39 -13.71 7.42
CA ARG A 288 -1.99 -14.15 8.76
C ARG A 288 -3.14 -14.69 9.60
N ILE A 289 -4.34 -14.15 9.38
CA ILE A 289 -5.54 -14.58 10.10
C ILE A 289 -6.28 -15.73 9.41
N LEU A 290 -5.81 -16.13 8.23
CA LEU A 290 -6.30 -17.28 7.49
C LEU A 290 -5.48 -18.54 7.85
N PRO A 291 -6.05 -19.75 7.67
CA PRO A 291 -5.32 -21.00 7.81
C PRO A 291 -4.10 -21.03 6.89
N LYS A 292 -3.00 -21.61 7.37
CA LYS A 292 -1.80 -21.79 6.55
C LYS A 292 -2.12 -22.63 5.32
N GLY A 293 -1.59 -22.23 4.17
CA GLY A 293 -1.86 -22.89 2.88
C GLY A 293 -3.15 -22.44 2.20
N THR A 294 -3.87 -21.46 2.75
CA THR A 294 -5.04 -20.88 2.07
C THR A 294 -4.64 -20.30 0.72
N SER A 295 -5.42 -20.62 -0.31
CA SER A 295 -5.34 -20.02 -1.64
C SER A 295 -6.74 -19.75 -2.18
N PHE A 296 -6.83 -18.88 -3.17
CA PHE A 296 -8.09 -18.41 -3.73
C PHE A 296 -8.19 -18.80 -5.20
N THR A 297 -9.40 -19.02 -5.69
CA THR A 297 -9.66 -19.27 -7.13
C THR A 297 -10.69 -18.31 -7.69
N ARG A 298 -11.21 -17.39 -6.87
CA ARG A 298 -12.19 -16.39 -7.31
C ARG A 298 -11.59 -15.56 -8.44
N LYS A 299 -12.33 -15.48 -9.55
CA LYS A 299 -11.98 -14.61 -10.67
C LYS A 299 -12.54 -13.21 -10.42
N VAL A 300 -11.66 -12.22 -10.32
CA VAL A 300 -12.06 -10.80 -10.33
C VAL A 300 -12.27 -10.38 -11.78
N THR A 301 -13.49 -9.96 -12.12
CA THR A 301 -13.90 -9.62 -13.50
C THR A 301 -13.78 -8.14 -13.82
N THR A 302 -13.29 -7.31 -12.90
CA THR A 302 -13.01 -5.90 -13.18
C THR A 302 -11.97 -5.80 -14.29
N GLU A 303 -12.28 -5.02 -15.32
CA GLU A 303 -11.42 -4.85 -16.51
C GLU A 303 -10.01 -4.40 -16.10
N GLY A 304 -8.97 -5.10 -16.58
CA GLY A 304 -7.57 -4.81 -16.25
C GLY A 304 -7.04 -5.45 -14.96
N PHE A 305 -7.88 -6.10 -14.13
CA PHE A 305 -7.48 -6.68 -12.84
C PHE A 305 -7.43 -8.21 -12.80
N THR A 306 -7.67 -8.88 -13.93
CA THR A 306 -7.63 -10.35 -14.00
C THR A 306 -6.19 -10.82 -14.23
N CYS A 307 -5.51 -11.26 -13.16
CA CYS A 307 -4.15 -11.79 -13.25
C CYS A 307 -4.09 -13.11 -14.05
N CYS A 308 -2.89 -13.54 -14.43
CA CYS A 308 -2.66 -14.74 -15.25
C CYS A 308 -3.32 -15.99 -14.66
N GLU A 309 -3.22 -16.20 -13.34
CA GLU A 309 -3.84 -17.32 -12.62
C GLU A 309 -5.36 -17.30 -12.76
N MET A 310 -5.99 -16.13 -12.58
CA MET A 310 -7.43 -15.95 -12.72
C MET A 310 -7.91 -16.17 -14.17
N GLN A 311 -7.08 -15.84 -15.17
CA GLN A 311 -7.38 -16.12 -16.58
C GLN A 311 -7.37 -17.62 -16.87
N GLU A 312 -6.52 -18.37 -16.18
CA GLU A 312 -6.35 -19.82 -16.34
C GLU A 312 -7.23 -20.66 -15.40
N GLY A 313 -7.94 -20.02 -14.46
CA GLY A 313 -8.67 -20.74 -13.41
C GLY A 313 -7.75 -21.44 -12.40
N ARG A 314 -6.50 -21.00 -12.27
CA ARG A 314 -5.56 -21.50 -11.25
C ARG A 314 -5.79 -20.82 -9.90
N ALA A 315 -5.34 -21.50 -8.85
CA ALA A 315 -5.27 -20.92 -7.52
C ALA A 315 -4.23 -19.78 -7.46
N TRP A 316 -4.53 -18.76 -6.65
CA TRP A 316 -3.71 -17.56 -6.46
C TRP A 316 -3.71 -17.09 -5.01
N THR A 317 -2.68 -16.34 -4.64
CA THR A 317 -2.46 -15.63 -3.37
C THR A 317 -1.88 -14.25 -3.67
N TYR A 318 -0.56 -14.08 -3.68
CA TYR A 318 0.13 -12.79 -3.90
C TYR A 318 0.24 -12.38 -5.37
N GLN A 319 -0.03 -13.30 -6.31
CA GLN A 319 0.09 -13.07 -7.75
C GLN A 319 -0.70 -11.87 -8.31
N PRO A 320 -1.90 -11.49 -7.80
CA PRO A 320 -2.58 -10.29 -8.26
C PRO A 320 -1.77 -9.00 -8.05
N ASP A 321 -1.01 -8.91 -6.96
CA ASP A 321 -0.15 -7.74 -6.71
C ASP A 321 1.04 -7.71 -7.67
N LEU A 322 1.62 -8.89 -7.98
CA LEU A 322 2.71 -9.03 -8.95
C LEU A 322 2.26 -8.63 -10.36
N TYR A 323 1.07 -9.09 -10.76
CA TYR A 323 0.43 -8.69 -12.00
C TYR A 323 0.16 -7.18 -12.05
N GLY A 324 -0.35 -6.61 -10.96
CA GLY A 324 -0.59 -5.16 -10.87
C GLY A 324 0.69 -4.32 -10.88
N ALA A 325 1.81 -4.84 -10.35
CA ALA A 325 3.13 -4.23 -10.49
C ALA A 325 3.58 -4.20 -11.97
N ALA A 326 3.41 -5.32 -12.68
CA ALA A 326 3.67 -5.38 -14.13
C ALA A 326 2.76 -4.41 -14.90
N ALA A 327 1.47 -4.35 -14.57
CA ALA A 327 0.52 -3.43 -15.20
C ALA A 327 0.89 -1.95 -14.97
N THR A 328 1.31 -1.61 -13.74
CA THR A 328 1.80 -0.28 -13.37
C THR A 328 3.06 0.09 -14.14
N ALA A 329 4.05 -0.82 -14.20
CA ALA A 329 5.28 -0.61 -14.97
C ALA A 329 5.00 -0.44 -16.48
N HIS A 330 4.10 -1.26 -17.04
CA HIS A 330 3.67 -1.15 -18.43
C HIS A 330 3.03 0.22 -18.71
N THR A 331 2.16 0.68 -17.81
CA THR A 331 1.46 1.97 -17.96
C THR A 331 2.45 3.13 -17.98
N MET A 332 3.50 3.09 -17.16
CA MET A 332 4.58 4.09 -17.20
C MET A 332 5.41 4.03 -18.49
N LEU A 333 5.71 2.83 -18.99
CA LEU A 333 6.57 2.65 -20.18
C LEU A 333 5.86 3.00 -21.49
N TRP A 334 4.60 2.60 -21.64
CA TRP A 334 3.85 2.74 -22.90
C TRP A 334 2.69 3.74 -22.84
N GLY A 335 2.29 4.21 -21.66
CA GLY A 335 1.15 5.13 -21.52
C GLY A 335 -0.21 4.49 -21.82
N THR A 336 -0.27 3.15 -21.87
CA THR A 336 -1.47 2.35 -22.15
C THR A 336 -1.61 1.23 -21.15
N TYR A 337 -2.85 0.75 -20.98
CA TYR A 337 -3.11 -0.41 -20.13
C TYR A 337 -2.43 -1.67 -20.67
N MET A 338 -1.95 -2.49 -19.75
CA MET A 338 -1.26 -3.73 -20.07
C MET A 338 -2.23 -4.74 -20.68
N THR A 339 -1.80 -5.36 -21.78
CA THR A 339 -2.44 -6.55 -22.34
C THR A 339 -1.43 -7.67 -22.42
N VAL A 340 -1.86 -8.88 -22.09
CA VAL A 340 -1.00 -10.06 -22.06
C VAL A 340 -1.62 -11.18 -22.88
N ALA A 341 -0.77 -11.99 -23.50
CA ALA A 341 -1.17 -13.18 -24.22
C ALA A 341 -0.26 -14.34 -23.83
N LYS A 342 -0.84 -15.53 -23.76
CA LYS A 342 -0.10 -16.76 -23.53
C LYS A 342 0.36 -17.35 -24.85
N LYS A 343 1.66 -17.57 -25.02
CA LYS A 343 2.27 -18.24 -26.17
C LYS A 343 3.20 -19.34 -25.67
N GLU A 344 3.02 -20.56 -26.19
CA GLU A 344 3.87 -21.71 -25.84
C GLU A 344 3.99 -21.97 -24.33
N GLY A 345 2.91 -21.74 -23.58
CA GLY A 345 2.90 -21.94 -22.13
C GLY A 345 3.36 -20.74 -21.30
N VAL A 346 3.87 -19.67 -21.93
CA VAL A 346 4.43 -18.49 -21.26
C VAL A 346 3.55 -17.26 -21.52
N TRP A 347 3.21 -16.53 -20.46
CA TRP A 347 2.57 -15.22 -20.54
C TRP A 347 3.59 -14.15 -20.90
N ALA A 348 3.24 -13.35 -21.91
CA ALA A 348 4.05 -12.23 -22.37
C ALA A 348 3.17 -11.01 -22.70
N LEU A 349 3.78 -9.84 -22.74
CA LEU A 349 3.13 -8.60 -23.18
C LEU A 349 2.65 -8.74 -24.63
N GLN A 350 1.42 -8.29 -24.90
CA GLN A 350 0.84 -8.26 -26.23
C GLN A 350 0.87 -6.83 -26.78
N GLY A 351 1.31 -6.66 -28.04
CA GLY A 351 1.30 -5.36 -28.72
C GLY A 351 2.39 -4.37 -28.25
N SER A 352 3.24 -4.77 -27.30
CA SER A 352 4.25 -3.90 -26.70
C SER A 352 5.66 -4.30 -27.13
N ASN A 353 6.29 -3.45 -27.93
CA ASN A 353 7.68 -3.62 -28.36
C ASN A 353 8.60 -2.77 -27.49
N PHE A 354 9.58 -3.41 -26.83
CA PHE A 354 10.61 -2.70 -26.08
C PHE A 354 11.46 -1.84 -27.02
N LYS A 355 11.67 -0.57 -26.67
CA LYS A 355 12.52 0.33 -27.46
C LYS A 355 13.99 -0.11 -27.36
N ARG A 356 14.81 0.19 -28.38
CA ARG A 356 16.20 -0.31 -28.48
C ARG A 356 17.11 0.20 -27.37
N TYR A 357 16.85 1.42 -26.93
CA TYR A 357 17.62 2.13 -25.90
C TYR A 357 17.11 1.86 -24.48
N TRP A 358 16.10 1.00 -24.31
CA TRP A 358 15.69 0.52 -22.98
C TRP A 358 16.57 -0.67 -22.61
N ASN A 359 16.85 -0.85 -21.31
CA ASN A 359 17.49 -2.07 -20.79
C ASN A 359 16.57 -3.28 -20.99
N ARG A 360 16.48 -3.78 -22.23
CA ARG A 360 15.49 -4.77 -22.67
C ARG A 360 15.55 -6.04 -21.84
N GLU A 361 16.75 -6.54 -21.60
CA GLU A 361 16.98 -7.78 -20.86
C GLU A 361 16.45 -7.67 -19.42
N ALA A 362 16.77 -6.57 -18.73
CA ALA A 362 16.28 -6.31 -17.38
C ALA A 362 14.74 -6.25 -17.35
N TRP A 363 14.13 -5.48 -18.25
CA TRP A 363 12.68 -5.40 -18.31
C TRP A 363 12.00 -6.72 -18.68
N GLN A 364 12.52 -7.43 -19.69
CA GLN A 364 11.97 -8.72 -20.10
C GLN A 364 12.04 -9.75 -18.96
N SER A 365 13.16 -9.79 -18.23
CA SER A 365 13.32 -10.63 -17.04
C SER A 365 12.28 -10.29 -15.98
N VAL A 366 12.13 -9.02 -15.62
CA VAL A 366 11.16 -8.58 -14.60
C VAL A 366 9.71 -8.85 -15.03
N PHE A 367 9.32 -8.52 -16.26
CA PHE A 367 7.98 -8.83 -16.76
C PHE A 367 7.72 -10.34 -16.80
N HIS A 368 8.73 -11.15 -17.14
CA HIS A 368 8.59 -12.60 -17.15
C HIS A 368 8.31 -13.13 -15.74
N GLU A 369 9.12 -12.76 -14.75
CA GLU A 369 8.98 -13.18 -13.35
C GLU A 369 7.63 -12.74 -12.74
N LEU A 370 7.19 -11.51 -13.00
CA LEU A 370 5.91 -10.99 -12.50
C LEU A 370 4.67 -11.69 -13.09
N LEU A 371 4.75 -12.14 -14.35
CA LEU A 371 3.61 -12.71 -15.09
C LEU A 371 3.57 -14.25 -15.07
N ASN A 372 4.69 -14.91 -14.80
CA ASN A 372 4.84 -16.37 -14.97
C ASN A 372 5.13 -17.08 -13.65
N VAL A 373 4.31 -16.82 -12.62
CA VAL A 373 4.48 -17.42 -11.30
C VAL A 373 4.07 -18.91 -11.34
N PRO A 374 5.00 -19.86 -11.03
CA PRO A 374 4.71 -21.29 -11.16
C PRO A 374 3.57 -21.79 -10.26
N SER A 375 3.51 -21.33 -9.02
CA SER A 375 2.53 -21.76 -8.01
C SER A 375 2.53 -20.81 -6.80
N CYS A 376 1.49 -20.85 -5.96
CA CYS A 376 1.42 -20.06 -4.72
C CYS A 376 2.60 -20.30 -3.76
N ASP A 377 3.18 -21.51 -3.76
CA ASP A 377 4.33 -21.86 -2.91
C ASP A 377 5.69 -21.45 -3.50
N ARG A 378 5.72 -20.95 -4.74
CA ARG A 378 6.94 -20.61 -5.48
C ARG A 378 6.82 -19.21 -6.06
N LEU A 379 6.73 -18.23 -5.17
CA LEU A 379 6.68 -16.81 -5.54
C LEU A 379 8.07 -16.32 -5.99
N PRO A 380 8.15 -15.45 -7.01
CA PRO A 380 9.39 -14.83 -7.42
C PRO A 380 9.92 -13.87 -6.34
N SER A 381 11.23 -13.63 -6.34
CA SER A 381 11.85 -12.70 -5.39
C SER A 381 11.69 -11.25 -5.85
N LEU A 382 10.84 -10.49 -5.15
CA LEU A 382 10.68 -9.04 -5.36
C LEU A 382 12.00 -8.28 -5.19
N SER A 383 12.83 -8.67 -4.22
CA SER A 383 14.13 -8.04 -4.00
C SER A 383 15.13 -8.33 -5.12
N ALA A 384 15.09 -9.53 -5.73
CA ALA A 384 15.94 -9.85 -6.88
C ALA A 384 15.53 -9.08 -8.15
N MET A 385 14.23 -8.95 -8.41
CA MET A 385 13.72 -8.11 -9.50
C MET A 385 14.06 -6.64 -9.28
N ARG A 386 13.94 -6.16 -8.04
CA ARG A 386 14.34 -4.80 -7.66
C ARG A 386 15.84 -4.57 -7.88
N ALA A 387 16.69 -5.48 -7.43
CA ALA A 387 18.14 -5.42 -7.67
C ALA A 387 18.48 -5.43 -9.17
N THR A 388 17.76 -6.22 -9.98
CA THR A 388 17.93 -6.24 -11.45
C THR A 388 17.68 -4.86 -12.07
N LEU A 389 16.61 -4.17 -11.66
CA LEU A 389 16.32 -2.82 -12.14
C LEU A 389 17.30 -1.78 -11.59
N GLN A 390 17.70 -1.89 -10.32
CA GLN A 390 18.68 -0.98 -9.71
C GLN A 390 20.04 -1.06 -10.43
N THR A 391 20.52 -2.28 -10.72
CA THR A 391 21.74 -2.50 -11.50
C THR A 391 21.60 -1.96 -12.92
N ALA A 392 20.48 -2.25 -13.60
CA ALA A 392 20.22 -1.71 -14.93
C ALA A 392 20.20 -0.17 -14.97
N PHE A 393 19.64 0.47 -13.94
CA PHE A 393 19.62 1.93 -13.79
C PHE A 393 21.04 2.48 -13.60
N PHE A 394 21.83 1.83 -12.75
CA PHE A 394 23.20 2.21 -12.44
C PHE A 394 24.12 2.05 -13.67
N ASP A 395 24.06 0.90 -14.34
CA ASP A 395 24.91 0.56 -15.49
C ASP A 395 24.59 1.41 -16.73
N ALA A 396 23.32 1.78 -16.91
CA ALA A 396 22.91 2.72 -17.94
C ALA A 396 23.32 4.17 -17.64
N ASP A 397 23.91 4.42 -16.47
CA ASP A 397 24.40 5.72 -15.99
C ASP A 397 23.30 6.80 -16.00
N TYR A 398 22.06 6.39 -15.68
CA TYR A 398 20.90 7.28 -15.68
C TYR A 398 21.05 8.43 -14.69
N LYS A 399 21.87 8.27 -13.63
CA LYS A 399 22.18 9.32 -12.66
C LYS A 399 22.65 10.63 -13.29
N LYS A 400 23.35 10.61 -14.44
CA LYS A 400 23.86 11.82 -15.12
C LYS A 400 22.76 12.79 -15.52
N ASN A 401 21.64 12.26 -16.02
CA ASN A 401 20.53 13.07 -16.54
C ASN A 401 19.31 13.06 -15.61
N PHE A 402 19.33 12.23 -14.56
CA PHE A 402 18.18 12.02 -13.69
C PHE A 402 17.71 13.30 -12.98
N LYS A 403 18.64 14.17 -12.57
CA LYS A 403 18.29 15.47 -11.97
C LYS A 403 17.48 16.35 -12.92
N SER A 404 17.85 16.38 -14.20
CA SER A 404 17.09 17.12 -15.23
C SER A 404 15.69 16.54 -15.41
N LYS A 405 15.57 15.21 -15.39
CA LYS A 405 14.29 14.50 -15.44
C LYS A 405 13.41 14.75 -14.22
N CYS A 406 13.99 14.83 -13.03
CA CYS A 406 13.29 15.21 -11.81
C CYS A 406 12.80 16.66 -11.87
N ASN A 407 13.55 17.58 -12.46
CA ASN A 407 13.10 18.96 -12.65
C ASN A 407 11.92 19.07 -13.63
N GLU A 408 11.96 18.31 -14.74
CA GLU A 408 10.84 18.21 -15.67
C GLU A 408 9.61 17.63 -14.98
N LEU A 409 9.80 16.54 -14.21
CA LEU A 409 8.77 15.90 -13.39
C LEU A 409 8.12 16.90 -12.42
N TYR A 410 8.95 17.67 -11.70
CA TYR A 410 8.49 18.70 -10.77
C TYR A 410 7.57 19.72 -11.44
N SER A 411 7.93 20.17 -12.65
CA SER A 411 7.11 21.11 -13.43
C SER A 411 5.71 20.56 -13.76
N VAL A 412 5.56 19.24 -13.89
CA VAL A 412 4.28 18.58 -14.09
C VAL A 412 3.54 18.39 -12.77
N MET A 413 4.27 18.04 -11.70
CA MET A 413 3.71 17.83 -10.35
C MET A 413 3.06 19.10 -9.76
N ILE A 414 3.66 20.27 -9.98
CA ILE A 414 3.14 21.54 -9.44
C ILE A 414 2.05 22.19 -10.32
N THR A 415 1.76 21.63 -11.49
CA THR A 415 0.73 22.18 -12.36
C THR A 415 -0.65 21.96 -11.70
N PRO A 416 -1.46 23.02 -11.50
CA PRO A 416 -2.77 22.88 -10.87
C PRO A 416 -3.64 21.86 -11.61
N ARG A 417 -4.25 20.95 -10.86
CA ARG A 417 -5.20 19.94 -11.34
C ARG A 417 -6.60 20.22 -10.84
#